data_AF-A0A932V4D7-F1
#
_entry.id   AF-A0A932V4D7-F1
#
_cell.length_a   1.000
_cell.length_b   1.000
_cell.length_c   1.000
_cell.angle_alpha   90.00
_cell.angle_beta   90.00
_cell.angle_gamma   90.00
#
_symmetry.space_group_name_H-M   'P 1'
#
loop_
_entity.id
_entity.type
_entity.pdbx_description
1 polymer ?
#
loop_
_entity_poly.entity_id
_entity_poly.type
_entity_poly.pdbx_seq_one_letter_code
_entity_poly.pdbx_strand_id
1 'polypeptide(L)'
;MSDPYPSQTPIGLEPAPGAKAAKACGILAIVFALTCAGIPVAIVLGIVALVQQGKAKRLAKAQPDVYAPVTATGLVTGIIGLVLPVLMIPFVGIVSAVAIPALLVQRERAREIAVQSNLNVARSRAEAALQAIQAKAPGQVPSQDAIFQALAQDPLVQALKNPLTPGAPALQRGAAGPLGTVMVYGDQEQEGGVTTWTLQFRAVIKLSGQEKTLREELVTHTQEQVQGRTEDGWEVVQPAPEAPAPAPAPQQ
;
A
#
# COMPACT_ATOMS: atom_id res chain seq x y z
N MET A 1 -5.66 -50.36 41.56
CA MET A 1 -4.64 -50.27 42.63
C MET A 1 -3.77 -49.08 42.32
N SER A 2 -4.13 -47.97 42.94
CA SER A 2 -3.55 -46.65 42.78
C SER A 2 -2.54 -46.44 43.90
N ASP A 3 -1.25 -46.47 43.56
CA ASP A 3 -0.21 -45.99 44.46
C ASP A 3 -0.14 -44.46 44.38
N PRO A 4 -0.43 -43.72 45.46
CA PRO A 4 -0.06 -42.33 45.55
C PRO A 4 1.43 -42.30 45.86
N TYR A 5 2.28 -42.00 44.88
CA TYR A 5 3.67 -41.64 45.18
C TYR A 5 3.64 -40.36 46.04
N PRO A 6 4.03 -40.40 47.33
CA PRO A 6 4.14 -39.19 48.10
C PRO A 6 5.32 -38.40 47.52
N SER A 7 5.03 -37.22 46.98
CA SER A 7 6.02 -36.20 46.63
C SER A 7 6.59 -35.55 47.90
N GLN A 8 7.02 -36.35 48.87
CA GLN A 8 7.82 -35.87 49.99
C GLN A 8 9.26 -35.80 49.50
N THR A 9 9.73 -34.58 49.26
CA THR A 9 11.17 -34.31 49.20
C THR A 9 11.72 -34.65 50.58
N PRO A 10 12.69 -35.57 50.73
CA PRO A 10 13.38 -35.74 51.99
C PRO A 10 13.97 -34.39 52.37
N ILE A 11 13.60 -33.90 53.56
CA ILE A 11 14.06 -32.64 54.14
C ILE A 11 15.58 -32.77 54.34
N GLY A 12 16.38 -32.43 53.33
CA GLY A 12 17.84 -32.53 53.38
C GLY A 12 18.58 -32.74 52.06
N LEU A 13 17.91 -33.14 50.97
CA LEU A 13 18.57 -33.35 49.67
C LEU A 13 18.51 -32.10 48.78
N GLU A 14 19.66 -31.64 48.30
CA GLU A 14 19.75 -30.44 47.47
C GLU A 14 19.28 -30.76 46.03
N PRO A 15 18.52 -29.87 45.36
CA PRO A 15 18.14 -30.07 43.97
C PRO A 15 19.37 -30.07 43.06
N ALA A 16 19.49 -31.09 42.20
CA ALA A 16 20.61 -31.23 41.29
C ALA A 16 20.83 -29.94 40.44
N PRO A 17 22.09 -29.45 40.34
CA PRO A 17 22.43 -28.29 39.52
C PRO A 17 21.91 -28.45 38.08
N GLY A 18 21.17 -27.45 37.59
CA GLY A 18 20.58 -27.45 36.24
C GLY A 18 19.13 -27.93 36.14
N ALA A 19 18.55 -28.56 37.18
CA ALA A 19 17.16 -29.01 37.12
C ALA A 19 16.14 -27.86 37.02
N LYS A 20 16.39 -26.74 37.71
CA LYS A 20 15.54 -25.53 37.65
C LYS A 20 15.68 -24.79 36.31
N ALA A 21 16.92 -24.67 35.82
CA ALA A 21 17.21 -24.03 34.54
C ALA A 21 16.63 -24.81 33.35
N ALA A 22 16.68 -26.14 33.37
CA ALA A 22 16.03 -26.98 32.36
C ALA A 22 14.51 -26.73 32.27
N LYS A 23 13.81 -26.59 33.41
CA LYS A 23 12.37 -26.28 33.44
C LYS A 23 12.07 -24.90 32.86
N ALA A 24 12.79 -23.87 33.29
CA ALA A 24 12.58 -22.50 32.80
C ALA A 24 12.86 -22.41 31.29
N CYS A 25 13.94 -23.02 30.82
CA CYS A 25 14.33 -23.04 29.41
C CYS A 25 13.29 -23.78 28.55
N GLY A 26 12.74 -24.91 29.02
CA GLY A 26 11.68 -25.64 28.32
C GLY A 26 10.36 -24.87 28.23
N ILE A 27 9.96 -24.16 29.30
CA ILE A 27 8.76 -23.31 29.28
C ILE A 27 8.95 -22.13 28.32
N LEU A 28 10.10 -21.47 28.38
CA LEU A 28 10.42 -20.36 27.45
C LEU A 28 10.44 -20.84 26.01
N ALA A 29 10.99 -22.03 25.73
CA ALA A 29 10.96 -22.62 24.38
C ALA A 29 9.53 -22.76 23.84
N ILE A 30 8.56 -23.17 24.68
CA ILE A 30 7.14 -23.28 24.27
C ILE A 30 6.55 -21.89 23.99
N VAL A 31 6.80 -20.90 24.84
CA VAL A 31 6.30 -19.52 24.64
C VAL A 31 6.87 -18.89 23.36
N PHE A 32 8.16 -19.10 23.10
CA PHE A 32 8.82 -18.62 21.87
C PHE A 32 8.37 -19.39 20.63
N ALA A 33 8.01 -20.68 20.76
CA ALA A 33 7.44 -21.46 19.67
C ALA A 33 6.07 -20.91 19.24
N LEU A 34 5.25 -20.45 20.19
CA LEU A 34 3.90 -19.93 19.93
C LEU A 34 3.86 -18.53 19.33
N THR A 35 4.93 -17.75 19.47
CA THR A 35 4.96 -16.34 19.03
C THR A 35 5.40 -16.15 17.57
N CYS A 36 5.62 -17.23 16.81
CA CYS A 36 6.00 -17.29 15.38
C CYS A 36 7.31 -16.56 14.98
N ALA A 37 7.72 -15.51 15.68
CA ALA A 37 8.99 -14.80 15.51
C ALA A 37 10.17 -15.54 16.18
N GLY A 38 9.88 -16.50 17.06
CA GLY A 38 10.86 -17.16 17.93
C GLY A 38 11.27 -18.57 17.52
N ILE A 39 10.83 -19.10 16.36
CA ILE A 39 11.11 -20.50 15.96
C ILE A 39 12.61 -20.90 16.11
N PRO A 40 13.59 -20.13 15.58
CA PRO A 40 15.00 -20.50 15.76
C PRO A 40 15.45 -20.43 17.23
N VAL A 41 14.93 -19.47 17.99
CA VAL A 41 15.23 -19.32 19.43
C VAL A 41 14.63 -20.47 20.24
N ALA A 42 13.41 -20.88 19.93
CA ALA A 42 12.70 -21.98 20.57
C ALA A 42 13.44 -23.32 20.38
N ILE A 43 13.98 -23.57 19.18
CA ILE A 43 14.76 -24.78 18.89
C ILE A 43 16.03 -24.80 19.76
N VAL A 44 16.78 -23.69 19.82
CA VAL A 44 18.00 -23.60 20.64
C VAL A 44 17.68 -23.78 22.12
N LEU A 45 16.65 -23.12 22.63
CA LEU A 45 16.22 -23.26 24.04
C LEU A 45 15.73 -24.68 24.35
N GLY A 46 15.03 -25.33 23.42
CA GLY A 46 14.62 -26.73 23.53
C GLY A 46 15.80 -27.68 23.66
N ILE A 47 16.83 -27.53 22.80
CA ILE A 47 18.05 -28.33 22.86
C ILE A 47 18.79 -28.12 24.18
N VAL A 48 18.95 -26.86 24.62
CA VAL A 48 19.63 -26.52 25.88
C VAL A 48 18.90 -27.14 27.08
N ALA A 49 17.56 -27.12 27.09
CA ALA A 49 16.77 -27.76 28.14
C ALA A 49 17.02 -29.28 28.23
N LEU A 50 17.07 -29.98 27.09
CA LEU A 50 17.34 -31.41 27.01
C LEU A 50 18.75 -31.76 27.52
N VAL A 51 19.77 -30.99 27.12
CA VAL A 51 21.16 -31.21 27.55
C VAL A 51 21.30 -31.00 29.06
N GLN A 52 20.71 -29.93 29.62
CA GLN A 52 20.80 -29.65 31.05
C GLN A 52 20.14 -30.74 31.91
N GLN A 53 19.01 -31.27 31.46
CA GLN A 53 18.37 -32.36 32.19
C GLN A 53 19.10 -33.70 32.06
N GLY A 54 19.70 -33.99 30.90
CA GLY A 54 20.58 -35.15 30.74
C GLY A 54 21.75 -35.10 31.74
N LYS A 55 22.35 -33.92 31.95
CA LYS A 55 23.39 -33.70 32.96
C LYS A 55 22.85 -33.89 34.39
N ALA A 56 21.73 -33.26 34.73
CA ALA A 56 21.13 -33.38 36.06
C ALA A 56 20.75 -34.83 36.41
N LYS A 57 20.22 -35.60 35.45
CA LYS A 57 19.87 -37.02 35.63
C LYS A 57 21.09 -37.91 35.83
N ARG A 58 22.22 -37.61 35.17
CA ARG A 58 23.50 -38.32 35.38
C ARG A 58 24.07 -38.05 36.77
N LEU A 59 24.04 -36.79 37.23
CA LEU A 59 24.53 -36.40 38.55
C LEU A 59 23.69 -37.02 39.68
N ALA A 60 22.37 -36.98 39.57
CA ALA A 60 21.48 -37.59 40.56
C ALA A 60 21.63 -39.13 40.64
N LYS A 61 22.01 -39.79 39.53
CA LYS A 61 22.32 -41.23 39.54
C LYS A 61 23.71 -41.54 40.13
N ALA A 62 24.67 -40.64 39.97
CA ALA A 62 26.04 -40.84 40.45
C ALA A 62 26.16 -40.63 41.97
N GLN A 63 25.33 -39.76 42.54
CA GLN A 63 25.33 -39.42 43.97
C GLN A 63 23.89 -39.36 44.51
N PRO A 64 23.23 -40.52 44.71
CA PRO A 64 21.86 -40.58 45.20
C PRO A 64 21.71 -40.06 46.65
N ASP A 65 22.79 -40.08 47.44
CA ASP A 65 22.81 -39.64 48.84
C ASP A 65 22.87 -38.11 48.98
N VAL A 66 23.20 -37.38 47.90
CA VAL A 66 23.40 -35.92 47.90
C VAL A 66 22.27 -35.20 47.16
N TYR A 67 21.75 -35.80 46.09
CA TYR A 67 20.80 -35.12 45.20
C TYR A 67 19.42 -35.79 45.16
N ALA A 68 18.39 -34.95 45.17
CA ALA A 68 17.02 -35.41 44.97
C ALA A 68 16.79 -35.96 43.55
N PRO A 69 15.91 -36.97 43.38
CA PRO A 69 15.57 -37.51 42.08
C PRO A 69 14.96 -36.44 41.15
N VAL A 70 15.49 -36.35 39.93
CA VAL A 70 15.09 -35.32 38.95
C VAL A 70 13.75 -35.68 38.32
N THR A 71 12.74 -34.80 38.44
CA THR A 71 11.43 -35.01 37.81
C THR A 71 11.52 -35.02 36.29
N ALA A 72 10.74 -35.89 35.63
CA ALA A 72 10.71 -36.01 34.18
C ALA A 72 10.13 -34.76 33.46
N THR A 73 9.56 -33.81 34.21
CA THR A 73 8.88 -32.62 33.70
C THR A 73 9.71 -31.82 32.69
N GLY A 74 11.01 -31.60 32.95
CA GLY A 74 11.88 -30.85 32.04
C GLY A 74 12.06 -31.53 30.67
N LEU A 75 11.87 -32.86 30.60
CA LEU A 75 12.20 -33.66 29.42
C LEU A 75 11.00 -33.63 28.51
N VAL A 76 9.84 -33.81 29.13
CA VAL A 76 8.56 -33.65 28.47
C VAL A 76 8.41 -32.22 27.94
N THR A 77 8.71 -31.17 28.73
CA THR A 77 8.59 -29.78 28.24
C THR A 77 9.64 -29.43 27.18
N GLY A 78 10.87 -29.94 27.28
CA GLY A 78 11.89 -29.77 26.25
C GLY A 78 11.54 -30.47 24.93
N ILE A 79 11.05 -31.71 24.98
CA ILE A 79 10.59 -32.45 23.80
C ILE A 79 9.38 -31.75 23.18
N ILE A 80 8.37 -31.38 23.97
CA ILE A 80 7.20 -30.66 23.46
C ILE A 80 7.62 -29.34 22.81
N GLY A 81 8.49 -28.56 23.46
CA GLY A 81 9.01 -27.30 22.92
C GLY A 81 9.80 -27.45 21.61
N LEU A 82 10.35 -28.64 21.32
CA LEU A 82 11.07 -28.92 20.08
C LEU A 82 10.17 -29.54 19.00
N VAL A 83 9.19 -30.36 19.39
CA VAL A 83 8.22 -30.98 18.48
C VAL A 83 7.18 -29.96 17.99
N LEU A 84 6.74 -29.02 18.84
CA LEU A 84 5.73 -28.02 18.47
C LEU A 84 6.14 -27.18 17.24
N PRO A 85 7.35 -26.58 17.19
CA PRO A 85 7.82 -25.85 16.02
C PRO A 85 7.90 -26.73 14.78
N VAL A 86 8.41 -27.96 14.89
CA VAL A 86 8.55 -28.90 13.76
C VAL A 86 7.17 -29.22 13.16
N LEU A 87 6.16 -29.40 14.01
CA LEU A 87 4.79 -29.68 13.58
C LEU A 87 4.12 -28.44 12.97
N MET A 88 4.51 -27.23 13.39
CA MET A 88 3.98 -25.96 12.87
C MET A 88 4.59 -25.51 11.53
N ILE A 89 5.83 -25.90 11.21
CA ILE A 89 6.49 -25.57 9.94
C ILE A 89 5.61 -25.84 8.70
N PRO A 90 5.00 -27.04 8.52
CA PRO A 90 4.16 -27.29 7.33
C PRO A 90 2.92 -26.39 7.30
N PHE A 91 2.31 -26.09 8.45
CA PHE A 91 1.15 -25.19 8.51
C PHE A 91 1.53 -23.76 8.09
N VAL A 92 2.63 -23.24 8.62
CA VAL A 92 3.15 -21.91 8.24
C VAL A 92 3.50 -21.88 6.75
N GLY A 93 4.07 -22.96 6.22
CA GLY A 93 4.37 -23.11 4.79
C GLY A 93 3.13 -23.02 3.90
N ILE A 94 2.07 -23.77 4.24
CA ILE A 94 0.80 -23.76 3.50
C ILE A 94 0.14 -22.37 3.56
N VAL A 95 0.07 -21.77 4.77
CA VAL A 95 -0.53 -20.44 4.95
C VAL A 95 0.25 -19.39 4.15
N SER A 96 1.59 -19.44 4.17
CA SER A 96 2.43 -18.51 3.42
C SER A 96 2.26 -18.68 1.90
N ALA A 97 2.14 -19.92 1.42
CA ALA A 97 1.93 -20.21 -0.01
C ALA A 97 0.62 -19.61 -0.54
N VAL A 98 -0.42 -19.52 0.28
CA VAL A 98 -1.70 -18.90 -0.08
C VAL A 98 -1.70 -17.39 0.16
N ALA A 99 -1.10 -16.93 1.26
CA ALA A 99 -1.12 -15.52 1.65
C ALA A 99 -0.28 -14.62 0.72
N ILE A 100 0.90 -15.08 0.29
CA ILE A 100 1.79 -14.29 -0.57
C ILE A 100 1.10 -13.87 -1.88
N PRO A 101 0.55 -14.79 -2.71
CA PRO A 101 -0.11 -14.39 -3.96
C PRO A 101 -1.33 -13.51 -3.70
N ALA A 102 -2.10 -13.76 -2.64
CA ALA A 102 -3.25 -12.92 -2.29
C ALA A 102 -2.83 -11.47 -1.96
N LEU A 103 -1.75 -11.30 -1.19
CA LEU A 103 -1.21 -9.98 -0.86
C LEU A 103 -0.65 -9.24 -2.09
N LEU A 104 -0.02 -9.97 -3.02
CA LEU A 104 0.46 -9.37 -4.27
C LEU A 104 -0.70 -8.85 -5.13
N VAL A 105 -1.77 -9.64 -5.29
CA VAL A 105 -2.98 -9.20 -6.03
C VAL A 105 -3.66 -8.01 -5.35
N GLN A 106 -3.75 -8.01 -4.02
CA GLN A 106 -4.31 -6.88 -3.27
C GLN A 106 -3.48 -5.60 -3.45
N ARG A 107 -2.15 -5.71 -3.43
CA ARG A 107 -1.25 -4.57 -3.65
C ARG A 107 -1.39 -3.99 -5.05
N GLU A 108 -1.57 -4.83 -6.07
CA GLU A 108 -1.82 -4.38 -7.45
C GLU A 108 -3.12 -3.58 -7.56
N ARG A 109 -4.22 -4.10 -6.99
CA ARG A 109 -5.50 -3.40 -6.95
C ARG A 109 -5.42 -2.07 -6.19
N ALA A 110 -4.73 -2.05 -5.06
CA ALA A 110 -4.54 -0.83 -4.29
C ALA A 110 -3.79 0.25 -5.09
N ARG A 111 -2.78 -0.15 -5.89
CA ARG A 111 -2.06 0.76 -6.79
C ARG A 111 -2.95 1.31 -7.89
N GLU A 112 -3.77 0.46 -8.52
CA GLU A 112 -4.74 0.88 -9.54
C GLU A 112 -5.72 1.92 -8.97
N ILE A 113 -6.32 1.63 -7.81
CA ILE A 113 -7.25 2.55 -7.13
C ILE A 113 -6.57 3.88 -6.80
N ALA A 114 -5.31 3.86 -6.36
CA ALA A 114 -4.56 5.08 -6.08
C ALA A 114 -4.31 5.92 -7.34
N VAL A 115 -3.98 5.29 -8.48
CA VAL A 115 -3.81 6.02 -9.76
C VAL A 115 -5.15 6.61 -10.23
N GLN A 116 -6.25 5.85 -10.16
CA GLN A 116 -7.58 6.35 -10.50
C GLN A 116 -7.97 7.53 -9.60
N SER A 117 -7.67 7.47 -8.30
CA SER A 117 -7.90 8.57 -7.37
C SER A 117 -7.10 9.82 -7.75
N ASN A 118 -5.81 9.67 -8.08
CA ASN A 118 -4.98 10.79 -8.56
C ASN A 118 -5.57 11.42 -9.83
N LEU A 119 -6.09 10.60 -10.73
CA LEU A 119 -6.69 11.03 -11.99
C LEU A 119 -7.98 11.82 -11.73
N ASN A 120 -8.86 11.31 -10.87
CA ASN A 120 -10.11 11.99 -10.47
C ASN A 120 -9.83 13.33 -9.76
N VAL A 121 -8.83 13.37 -8.88
CA VAL A 121 -8.40 14.61 -8.21
C VAL A 121 -7.87 15.61 -9.24
N ALA A 122 -6.99 15.18 -10.16
CA ALA A 122 -6.45 16.04 -11.20
C ALA A 122 -7.56 16.65 -12.08
N ARG A 123 -8.54 15.83 -12.50
CA ARG A 123 -9.71 16.28 -13.27
C ARG A 123 -10.54 17.31 -12.50
N SER A 124 -10.95 16.97 -11.27
CA SER A 124 -11.76 17.87 -10.44
C SER A 124 -11.06 19.20 -10.16
N ARG A 125 -9.73 19.19 -10.02
CA ARG A 125 -8.93 20.42 -9.85
C ARG A 125 -8.79 21.22 -11.14
N ALA A 126 -8.70 20.57 -12.28
CA ALA A 126 -8.72 21.25 -13.56
C ALA A 126 -10.09 21.90 -13.83
N GLU A 127 -11.20 21.24 -13.47
CA GLU A 127 -12.55 21.82 -13.53
C GLU A 127 -12.67 23.08 -12.66
N ALA A 128 -12.19 23.02 -11.41
CA ALA A 128 -12.17 24.17 -10.53
C ALA A 128 -11.29 25.31 -11.06
N ALA A 129 -10.12 24.98 -11.63
CA ALA A 129 -9.22 25.96 -12.24
C ALA A 129 -9.86 26.62 -13.46
N LEU A 130 -10.55 25.83 -14.31
CA LEU A 130 -11.28 26.32 -15.47
C LEU A 130 -12.36 27.34 -15.06
N GLN A 131 -13.18 27.00 -14.06
CA GLN A 131 -14.19 27.91 -13.52
C GLN A 131 -13.58 29.20 -12.96
N ALA A 132 -12.47 29.09 -12.24
CA ALA A 132 -11.78 30.24 -11.67
C ALA A 132 -11.17 31.17 -12.73
N ILE A 133 -10.69 30.62 -13.85
CA ILE A 133 -10.19 31.41 -14.99
C ILE A 133 -11.37 32.09 -15.70
N GLN A 134 -12.45 31.37 -15.95
CA GLN A 134 -13.62 31.89 -16.63
C GLN A 134 -14.32 32.99 -15.81
N ALA A 135 -14.33 32.88 -14.48
CA ALA A 135 -14.84 33.92 -13.59
C ALA A 135 -14.03 35.23 -13.64
N LYS A 136 -12.73 35.17 -13.97
CA LYS A 136 -11.86 36.36 -14.09
C LYS A 136 -12.00 37.06 -15.44
N ALA A 137 -12.28 36.30 -16.50
CA ALA A 137 -12.38 36.81 -17.87
C ALA A 137 -13.55 36.12 -18.59
N PRO A 138 -14.80 36.52 -18.29
CA PRO A 138 -15.97 35.96 -18.97
C PRO A 138 -15.89 36.25 -20.48
N GLY A 139 -16.16 35.24 -21.30
CA GLY A 139 -16.12 35.35 -22.77
C GLY A 139 -14.74 35.11 -23.41
N GLN A 140 -13.66 35.02 -22.63
CA GLN A 140 -12.34 34.65 -23.15
C GLN A 140 -12.15 33.12 -23.10
N VAL A 141 -11.69 32.52 -24.20
CA VAL A 141 -11.39 31.09 -24.24
C VAL A 141 -10.20 30.81 -23.31
N PRO A 142 -10.36 29.98 -22.27
CA PRO A 142 -9.30 29.71 -21.32
C PRO A 142 -8.18 28.92 -22.01
N SER A 143 -6.97 29.48 -22.00
CA SER A 143 -5.80 28.78 -22.54
C SER A 143 -5.50 27.52 -21.72
N GLN A 144 -5.25 26.40 -22.39
CA GLN A 144 -4.88 25.13 -21.74
C GLN A 144 -3.60 25.28 -20.89
N ASP A 145 -2.67 26.15 -21.30
CA ASP A 145 -1.46 26.48 -20.55
C ASP A 145 -1.77 27.07 -19.16
N ALA A 146 -2.75 27.98 -19.08
CA ALA A 146 -3.15 28.58 -17.81
C ALA A 146 -3.78 27.54 -16.87
N ILE A 147 -4.59 26.62 -17.41
CA ILE A 147 -5.18 25.52 -16.63
C ILE A 147 -4.07 24.60 -16.10
N PHE A 148 -3.10 24.26 -16.95
CA PHE A 148 -1.97 23.42 -16.54
C PHE A 148 -1.12 24.10 -15.46
N GLN A 149 -0.84 25.39 -15.61
CA GLN A 149 -0.07 26.15 -14.61
C GLN A 149 -0.82 26.25 -13.28
N ALA A 150 -2.13 26.47 -13.31
CA ALA A 150 -2.97 26.45 -12.10
C ALA A 150 -2.95 25.07 -11.43
N LEU A 151 -3.05 23.99 -12.21
CA LEU A 151 -3.01 22.62 -11.71
C LEU A 151 -1.65 22.27 -11.07
N ALA A 152 -0.55 22.72 -11.69
CA ALA A 152 0.80 22.53 -11.15
C ALA A 152 1.04 23.30 -9.84
N GLN A 153 0.31 24.39 -9.60
CA GLN A 153 0.37 25.19 -8.38
C GLN A 153 -0.62 24.73 -7.30
N ASP A 154 -1.57 23.86 -7.61
CA ASP A 154 -2.55 23.38 -6.63
C ASP A 154 -1.86 22.52 -5.55
N PRO A 155 -1.96 22.88 -4.25
CA PRO A 155 -1.30 22.15 -3.17
C PRO A 155 -1.70 20.68 -3.07
N LEU A 156 -2.95 20.34 -3.42
CA LEU A 156 -3.44 18.97 -3.35
C LEU A 156 -2.89 18.12 -4.49
N VAL A 157 -2.69 18.72 -5.67
CA VAL A 157 -2.01 18.05 -6.78
C VAL A 157 -0.53 17.82 -6.45
N GLN A 158 0.14 18.79 -5.84
CA GLN A 158 1.52 18.65 -5.39
C GLN A 158 1.70 17.59 -4.28
N ALA A 159 0.67 17.39 -3.45
CA ALA A 159 0.68 16.36 -2.41
C ALA A 159 0.46 14.94 -2.96
N LEU A 160 0.00 14.78 -4.21
CA LEU A 160 -0.20 13.48 -4.82
C LEU A 160 1.15 12.75 -5.00
N LYS A 161 1.12 11.43 -4.79
CA LYS A 161 2.30 10.57 -4.98
C LYS A 161 2.02 9.56 -6.08
N ASN A 162 3.05 9.21 -6.85
CA ASN A 162 2.98 8.14 -7.83
C ASN A 162 3.09 6.77 -7.10
N PRO A 163 2.05 5.91 -7.13
CA PRO A 163 2.05 4.64 -6.42
C PRO A 163 2.83 3.52 -7.14
N LEU A 164 3.21 3.72 -8.41
CA LEU A 164 3.87 2.73 -9.27
C LEU A 164 5.36 3.01 -9.45
N THR A 165 5.74 4.27 -9.63
CA THR A 165 7.14 4.69 -9.80
C THR A 165 7.52 5.67 -8.69
N PRO A 166 8.06 5.17 -7.56
CA PRO A 166 8.54 6.03 -6.48
C PRO A 166 9.60 7.00 -7.01
N GLY A 167 9.36 8.30 -6.85
CA GLY A 167 10.26 9.36 -7.33
C GLY A 167 9.84 10.03 -8.63
N ALA A 168 8.90 9.44 -9.39
CA ALA A 168 8.24 10.15 -10.49
C ALA A 168 7.13 11.07 -9.93
N PRO A 169 6.84 12.21 -10.60
CA PRO A 169 5.71 13.04 -10.23
C PRO A 169 4.40 12.26 -10.39
N ALA A 170 3.39 12.62 -9.60
CA ALA A 170 2.05 12.04 -9.74
C ALA A 170 1.31 12.61 -10.96
N LEU A 171 1.65 13.84 -11.37
CA LEU A 171 1.05 14.54 -12.49
C LEU A 171 2.13 15.22 -13.32
N GLN A 172 2.07 15.11 -14.65
CA GLN A 172 3.03 15.71 -15.57
C GLN A 172 2.35 16.15 -16.86
N ARG A 173 2.85 17.22 -17.49
CA ARG A 173 2.41 17.63 -18.83
C ARG A 173 2.97 16.69 -19.90
N GLY A 174 2.15 16.34 -20.88
CA GLY A 174 2.57 15.64 -22.09
C GLY A 174 1.68 14.43 -22.39
N ALA A 175 1.95 13.75 -23.50
CA ALA A 175 1.16 12.59 -23.94
C ALA A 175 1.69 11.23 -23.43
N ALA A 176 2.93 11.22 -22.94
CA ALA A 176 3.61 10.02 -22.47
C ALA A 176 4.53 10.34 -21.28
N GLY A 177 4.64 9.39 -20.34
CA GLY A 177 5.46 9.54 -19.15
C GLY A 177 5.57 8.23 -18.35
N PRO A 178 6.17 8.28 -17.16
CA PRO A 178 6.37 7.11 -16.32
C PRO A 178 5.05 6.46 -15.90
N LEU A 179 5.08 5.14 -15.65
CA LEU A 179 3.91 4.39 -15.18
C LEU A 179 3.29 5.03 -13.91
N GLY A 180 1.97 5.09 -13.86
CA GLY A 180 1.21 5.68 -12.75
C GLY A 180 1.23 7.20 -12.67
N THR A 181 1.95 7.89 -13.58
CA THR A 181 1.90 9.34 -13.71
C THR A 181 0.65 9.71 -14.49
N VAL A 182 -0.13 10.66 -13.97
CA VAL A 182 -1.25 11.26 -14.69
C VAL A 182 -0.69 12.29 -15.68
N MET A 183 -0.75 11.93 -16.94
CA MET A 183 -0.34 12.76 -18.06
C MET A 183 -1.49 13.69 -18.45
N VAL A 184 -1.21 14.99 -18.51
CA VAL A 184 -2.17 16.01 -18.93
C VAL A 184 -1.73 16.64 -20.23
N TYR A 185 -2.58 16.59 -21.24
CA TYR A 185 -2.34 17.23 -22.53
C TYR A 185 -3.64 17.77 -23.10
N GLY A 186 -3.51 18.85 -23.86
CA GLY A 186 -4.62 19.41 -24.62
C GLY A 186 -4.84 18.62 -25.89
N ASP A 187 -6.09 18.53 -26.29
CA ASP A 187 -6.53 17.99 -27.57
C ASP A 187 -7.59 18.92 -28.17
N GLN A 188 -7.75 18.84 -29.49
CA GLN A 188 -8.69 19.66 -30.23
C GLN A 188 -9.34 18.81 -31.31
N GLU A 189 -10.66 18.68 -31.22
CA GLU A 189 -11.46 17.95 -32.19
C GLU A 189 -12.31 18.94 -33.00
N GLN A 190 -12.30 18.79 -34.32
CA GLN A 190 -13.08 19.62 -35.24
C GLN A 190 -14.06 18.72 -36.02
N GLU A 191 -15.35 18.86 -35.74
CA GLU A 191 -16.40 18.10 -36.40
C GLU A 191 -17.51 19.05 -36.88
N GLY A 192 -17.82 19.02 -38.19
CA GLY A 192 -18.93 19.80 -38.74
C GLY A 192 -18.83 21.33 -38.57
N GLY A 193 -17.62 21.89 -38.45
CA GLY A 193 -17.41 23.32 -38.19
C GLY A 193 -17.42 23.69 -36.70
N VAL A 194 -17.70 22.74 -35.80
CA VAL A 194 -17.56 22.93 -34.36
C VAL A 194 -16.15 22.52 -33.94
N THR A 195 -15.44 23.43 -33.29
CA THR A 195 -14.14 23.15 -32.67
C THR A 195 -14.32 22.95 -31.17
N THR A 196 -13.93 21.79 -30.65
CA THR A 196 -13.99 21.46 -29.23
C THR A 196 -12.57 21.29 -28.69
N TRP A 197 -12.22 22.08 -27.68
CA TRP A 197 -10.96 21.95 -26.95
C TRP A 197 -11.18 21.07 -25.73
N THR A 198 -10.46 19.97 -25.66
CA THR A 198 -10.51 19.04 -24.54
C THR A 198 -9.17 18.97 -23.82
N LEU A 199 -9.20 18.73 -22.53
CA LEU A 199 -8.03 18.43 -21.72
C LEU A 199 -8.11 16.94 -21.37
N GLN A 200 -7.16 16.17 -21.86
CA GLN A 200 -7.09 14.73 -21.69
C GLN A 200 -6.19 14.38 -20.50
N PHE A 201 -6.71 13.53 -19.62
CA PHE A 201 -6.00 12.97 -18.47
C PHE A 201 -5.76 11.50 -18.74
N ARG A 202 -4.50 11.11 -18.88
CA ARG A 202 -4.12 9.73 -19.20
C ARG A 202 -3.14 9.19 -18.17
N ALA A 203 -3.41 8.03 -17.60
CA ALA A 203 -2.43 7.30 -16.80
C ALA A 203 -2.24 5.89 -17.37
N VAL A 204 -1.00 5.44 -17.48
CA VAL A 204 -0.68 4.07 -17.90
C VAL A 204 -0.24 3.29 -16.67
N ILE A 205 -0.88 2.15 -16.43
CA ILE A 205 -0.55 1.24 -15.34
C ILE A 205 -0.19 -0.13 -15.90
N LYS A 206 0.71 -0.86 -15.23
CA LYS A 206 1.07 -2.23 -15.58
C LYS A 206 0.64 -3.17 -14.46
N LEU A 207 -0.30 -4.06 -14.74
CA LEU A 207 -0.87 -5.03 -13.79
C LEU A 207 -0.70 -6.43 -14.35
N SER A 208 -0.15 -7.37 -13.58
CA SER A 208 0.08 -8.75 -14.03
C SER A 208 0.78 -8.85 -15.41
N GLY A 209 1.66 -7.89 -15.73
CA GLY A 209 2.37 -7.82 -17.01
C GLY A 209 1.60 -7.19 -18.17
N GLN A 210 0.31 -6.90 -18.03
CA GLN A 210 -0.51 -6.20 -19.03
C GLN A 210 -0.55 -4.69 -18.75
N GLU A 211 -0.43 -3.89 -19.81
CA GLU A 211 -0.60 -2.44 -19.73
C GLU A 211 -2.08 -2.09 -19.88
N LYS A 212 -2.60 -1.34 -18.90
CA LYS A 212 -3.93 -0.77 -18.91
C LYS A 212 -3.81 0.74 -18.93
N THR A 213 -4.53 1.39 -19.84
CA THR A 213 -4.58 2.85 -19.91
C THR A 213 -5.88 3.31 -19.26
N LEU A 214 -5.77 4.18 -18.26
CA LEU A 214 -6.89 4.92 -17.68
C LEU A 214 -6.97 6.28 -18.37
N ARG A 215 -8.18 6.71 -18.74
CA ARG A 215 -8.41 7.98 -19.43
C ARG A 215 -9.63 8.67 -18.82
N GLU A 216 -9.52 9.96 -18.61
CA GLU A 216 -10.64 10.87 -18.41
C GLU A 216 -10.45 12.09 -19.30
N GLU A 217 -11.55 12.75 -19.63
CA GLU A 217 -11.55 13.95 -20.45
C GLU A 217 -12.31 15.07 -19.75
N LEU A 218 -11.86 16.29 -20.00
CA LEU A 218 -12.54 17.52 -19.59
C LEU A 218 -12.71 18.40 -20.81
N VAL A 219 -13.96 18.62 -21.23
CA VAL A 219 -14.28 19.60 -22.26
C VAL A 219 -14.09 20.99 -21.68
N THR A 220 -13.20 21.78 -22.28
CA THR A 220 -12.87 23.12 -21.80
C THR A 220 -13.68 24.20 -22.50
N HIS A 221 -13.88 24.04 -23.81
CA HIS A 221 -14.62 25.00 -24.64
C HIS A 221 -15.11 24.33 -25.93
N THR A 222 -16.24 24.79 -26.43
CA THR A 222 -16.81 24.41 -27.73
C THR A 222 -17.17 25.68 -28.47
N GLN A 223 -16.62 25.87 -29.67
CA GLN A 223 -16.90 27.00 -30.55
C GLN A 223 -17.48 26.50 -31.86
N GLU A 224 -18.72 26.91 -32.16
CA GLU A 224 -19.34 26.68 -33.46
C GLU A 224 -18.85 27.73 -34.46
N GLN A 225 -18.17 27.32 -35.53
CA GLN A 225 -17.91 28.20 -36.67
C GLN A 225 -19.16 28.21 -37.55
N VAL A 226 -19.98 29.24 -37.38
CA VAL A 226 -21.11 29.48 -38.28
C VAL A 226 -20.55 29.92 -39.64
N GLN A 227 -20.51 29.00 -40.62
CA GLN A 227 -20.22 29.35 -42.01
C GLN A 227 -21.40 30.14 -42.57
N GLY A 228 -21.34 31.47 -42.51
CA GLY A 228 -22.26 32.35 -43.22
C GLY A 228 -22.00 32.27 -44.73
N ARG A 229 -23.03 31.99 -45.52
CA ARG A 229 -22.97 32.08 -46.99
C ARG A 229 -23.19 33.54 -47.40
N THR A 230 -22.11 34.25 -47.73
CA THR A 230 -22.18 35.56 -48.41
C THR A 230 -22.09 35.35 -49.93
N GLU A 231 -22.78 36.17 -50.72
CA GLU A 231 -23.00 35.96 -52.17
C GLU A 231 -21.70 35.91 -53.02
N ASP A 232 -20.56 36.32 -52.47
CA ASP A 232 -19.29 36.47 -53.20
C ASP A 232 -18.17 35.47 -52.82
N GLY A 233 -18.43 34.46 -51.97
CA GLY A 233 -17.44 33.41 -51.67
C GLY A 233 -17.42 32.97 -50.20
N TRP A 234 -16.63 31.92 -49.91
CA TRP A 234 -16.45 31.39 -48.56
C TRP A 234 -15.55 32.32 -47.74
N GLU A 235 -16.11 33.09 -46.82
CA GLU A 235 -15.33 33.86 -45.85
C GLU A 235 -15.62 33.38 -44.42
N VAL A 236 -14.57 33.11 -43.65
CA VAL A 236 -14.67 32.66 -42.25
C VAL A 236 -15.05 33.87 -41.39
N VAL A 237 -16.34 34.03 -41.11
CA VAL A 237 -16.83 35.08 -40.20
C VAL A 237 -16.51 34.67 -38.76
N GLN A 238 -15.48 35.25 -38.16
CA GLN A 238 -15.28 35.17 -36.70
C GLN A 238 -16.43 35.93 -36.01
N PRO A 239 -17.13 35.34 -35.02
CA PRO A 239 -18.13 36.08 -34.27
C PRO A 239 -17.46 37.27 -33.56
N ALA A 240 -18.07 38.45 -33.69
CA ALA A 240 -17.54 39.68 -33.13
C ALA A 240 -17.37 39.58 -31.60
N PRO A 241 -16.30 40.15 -31.01
CA PRO A 241 -16.16 40.21 -29.57
C PRO A 241 -17.35 40.95 -28.98
N GLU A 242 -18.03 40.30 -28.03
CA GLU A 242 -19.20 40.85 -27.35
C GLU A 242 -18.84 42.22 -26.75
N ALA A 243 -19.57 43.26 -27.18
CA ALA A 243 -19.23 44.64 -26.86
C ALA A 243 -19.24 44.87 -25.33
N PRO A 244 -18.26 45.62 -24.78
CA PRO A 244 -18.24 45.91 -23.35
C PRO A 244 -19.51 46.66 -22.94
N ALA A 245 -20.11 46.22 -21.83
CA ALA A 245 -21.33 46.78 -21.28
C ALA A 245 -21.20 48.31 -21.07
N PRO A 246 -22.26 49.09 -21.38
CA PRO A 246 -22.22 50.55 -21.24
C PRO A 246 -22.00 50.93 -19.77
N ALA A 247 -21.05 51.85 -19.55
CA ALA A 247 -20.72 52.38 -18.24
C ALA A 247 -21.96 53.05 -17.58
N PRO A 248 -22.16 52.91 -16.26
CA PRO A 248 -23.29 53.50 -15.58
C PRO A 248 -23.24 55.04 -15.67
N ALA A 249 -24.35 55.63 -16.09
CA ALA A 249 -24.51 57.07 -16.23
C ALA A 249 -24.30 57.78 -14.87
N PRO A 250 -23.66 58.96 -14.84
CA PRO A 250 -23.48 59.73 -13.62
C PRO A 250 -24.85 60.19 -13.11
N GLN A 251 -25.17 59.80 -11.87
CA GLN A 251 -26.31 60.33 -11.13
C GLN A 251 -26.05 61.82 -10.83
N GLN A 252 -26.92 62.69 -11.36
CA GLN A 252 -27.02 64.09 -10.95
C GLN A 252 -28.03 64.23 -9.82
#